data_AF-A0A1V9ZXF9-F1
#
_entry.id   AF-A0A1V9ZXF9-F1
#
_cell.length_a   1.000
_cell.length_b   1.000
_cell.length_c   1.000
_cell.angle_alpha   90.00
_cell.angle_beta   90.00
_cell.angle_gamma   90.00
#
_symmetry.space_group_name_H-M   'P 1'
#
loop_
_entity.id
_entity.type
_entity.pdbx_description
1 polymer ?
#
loop_
_entity_poly.entity_id
_entity_poly.type
_entity_poly.pdbx_seq_one_letter_code
_entity_poly.pdbx_strand_id
1 'polypeptide(L)'
;MYNDYFASSWATSNHQRLRQSIRELQRETLKDLARHRNQMVYQQLQMLNIKTNSIASEDKNKELINMMSQVLTQQQNLTTLLQQQPKVIEKEAKQEGLKDLPLEKLKQTTSPSTRRQKTPNPEKHIDSNRSKTPLSQQQVPHNEDFLWSEEDQKLMTLPEDDDILQAFDYNNSKSVEESKTMQRQDHKKLIIQQNNDATKRPKWRMDQDGEYGIVSAFEETAMNSREIFRAVVLAVQFSIGIQKLYLKRQKGIKADEEKAFMNMLSVYFDATKTWLSKEIKIPILSVLQDTKLNFASEVSDKGLKKKLNALFVRKQTATPDTLLQLKVRLKGIVDAIVKTAEKSGSIPKPILIFLLKLVSDGVYFPPQYLSSEECSGLEFNVLGATRNMNLPFSDREDYYTRFNLIVLDFILIRVVIPHIVLRPHECGIGGRAKPPKDTENNLKVLATGLYVICQYVIPLLPEVTCILRYSTNLE
;
A
#
# COMPACT_ATOMS: atom_id res chain seq x y z
N MET A 1 -42.25 36.92 -29.47
CA MET A 1 -41.97 35.67 -30.22
C MET A 1 -40.53 35.19 -30.12
N TYR A 2 -39.48 36.03 -30.16
CA TYR A 2 -38.09 35.55 -29.99
C TYR A 2 -37.71 35.19 -28.53
N ASN A 3 -38.30 35.85 -27.52
CA ASN A 3 -37.99 35.57 -26.11
C ASN A 3 -38.58 34.25 -25.59
N ASP A 4 -39.72 33.81 -26.13
CA ASP A 4 -40.38 32.57 -25.66
C ASP A 4 -39.63 31.31 -26.11
N TYR A 5 -38.93 31.38 -27.26
CA TYR A 5 -38.14 30.26 -27.78
C TYR A 5 -36.86 30.01 -26.97
N PHE A 6 -36.20 31.09 -26.51
CA PHE A 6 -35.02 30.98 -25.67
C PHE A 6 -35.34 30.46 -24.26
N ALA A 7 -36.46 30.90 -23.68
CA ALA A 7 -36.91 30.40 -22.38
C ALA A 7 -37.22 28.89 -22.41
N SER A 8 -37.85 28.41 -23.48
CA SER A 8 -38.18 26.98 -23.66
C SER A 8 -36.94 26.09 -23.88
N SER A 9 -35.99 26.55 -24.70
CA SER A 9 -34.73 25.82 -24.94
C SER A 9 -33.84 25.76 -23.68
N TRP A 10 -33.81 26.85 -22.91
CA TRP A 10 -33.04 26.88 -21.67
C TRP A 10 -33.67 25.99 -20.58
N ALA A 11 -34.99 25.97 -20.46
CA ALA A 11 -35.71 25.12 -19.51
C ALA A 11 -35.54 23.62 -19.81
N THR A 12 -35.57 23.23 -21.09
CA THR A 12 -35.38 21.83 -21.51
C THR A 12 -33.96 21.33 -21.27
N SER A 13 -32.95 22.17 -21.52
CA SER A 13 -31.54 21.85 -21.25
C SER A 13 -31.28 21.64 -19.75
N ASN A 14 -31.80 22.52 -18.90
CA ASN A 14 -31.66 22.38 -17.44
C ASN A 14 -32.38 21.15 -16.89
N HIS A 15 -33.56 20.82 -17.44
CA HIS A 15 -34.29 19.61 -17.05
C HIS A 15 -33.55 18.32 -17.43
N GLN A 16 -32.90 18.30 -18.60
CA GLN A 16 -32.06 17.17 -19.02
C GLN A 16 -30.84 17.01 -18.13
N ARG A 17 -30.16 18.11 -17.78
CA ARG A 17 -29.02 18.09 -16.84
C ARG A 17 -29.42 17.56 -15.46
N LEU A 18 -30.57 17.99 -14.94
CA LEU A 18 -31.09 17.50 -13.66
C LEU A 18 -31.38 15.98 -13.71
N ARG A 19 -32.04 15.50 -14.78
CA ARG A 19 -32.30 14.07 -14.97
C ARG A 19 -31.04 13.23 -15.14
N GLN A 20 -29.96 13.81 -15.68
CA GLN A 20 -28.68 13.14 -15.79
C GLN A 20 -27.99 13.04 -14.42
N SER A 21 -27.96 14.16 -13.67
CA SER A 21 -27.41 14.19 -12.31
C SER A 21 -28.12 13.22 -11.36
N ILE A 22 -29.45 13.11 -11.43
CA ILE A 22 -30.21 12.13 -10.63
C ILE A 22 -29.83 10.69 -10.99
N ARG A 23 -29.65 10.38 -12.28
CA ARG A 23 -29.23 9.04 -12.72
C ARG A 23 -27.81 8.70 -12.30
N GLU A 24 -26.91 9.67 -12.33
CA GLU A 24 -25.52 9.52 -11.86
C GLU A 24 -25.49 9.27 -10.35
N LEU A 25 -26.23 10.07 -9.57
CA LEU A 25 -26.34 9.91 -8.11
C LEU A 25 -26.92 8.54 -7.74
N GLN A 26 -27.95 8.06 -8.44
CA GLN A 26 -28.52 6.73 -8.23
C GLN A 26 -27.52 5.61 -8.54
N ARG A 27 -26.75 5.72 -9.62
CA ARG A 27 -25.70 4.73 -9.94
C ARG A 27 -24.60 4.73 -8.90
N GLU A 28 -24.20 5.89 -8.41
CA GLU A 28 -23.15 6.03 -7.40
C GLU A 28 -23.60 5.43 -6.07
N THR A 29 -24.84 5.72 -5.66
CA THR A 29 -25.43 5.14 -4.45
C THR A 29 -25.55 3.61 -4.56
N LEU A 30 -25.93 3.07 -5.72
CA LEU A 30 -25.97 1.62 -5.95
C LEU A 30 -24.56 0.98 -5.93
N LYS A 31 -23.55 1.67 -6.46
CA LYS A 31 -22.15 1.20 -6.39
C LYS A 31 -21.64 1.17 -4.95
N ASP A 32 -21.94 2.20 -4.17
CA ASP A 32 -21.51 2.27 -2.77
C ASP A 32 -22.23 1.23 -1.91
N LEU A 33 -23.52 0.99 -2.16
CA LEU A 33 -24.27 -0.08 -1.50
C LEU A 33 -23.72 -1.47 -1.87
N ALA A 34 -23.32 -1.68 -3.13
CA ALA A 34 -22.65 -2.91 -3.55
C ALA A 34 -21.25 -3.07 -2.91
N ARG A 35 -20.46 -2.00 -2.82
CA ARG A 35 -19.16 -2.01 -2.10
C ARG A 35 -19.33 -2.33 -0.63
N HIS A 36 -20.27 -1.68 0.04
CA HIS A 36 -20.58 -1.92 1.45
C HIS A 36 -21.04 -3.36 1.69
N ARG A 37 -21.89 -3.91 0.82
CA ARG A 37 -22.28 -5.33 0.84
C ARG A 37 -21.07 -6.26 0.71
N ASN A 38 -20.20 -6.02 -0.26
CA ASN A 38 -19.01 -6.86 -0.47
C ASN A 38 -18.06 -6.80 0.73
N GLN A 39 -17.91 -5.63 1.34
CA GLN A 39 -17.11 -5.44 2.55
C GLN A 39 -17.69 -6.21 3.75
N MET A 40 -19.01 -6.15 3.95
CA MET A 40 -19.69 -6.90 5.02
C MET A 40 -19.55 -8.42 4.83
N VAL A 41 -19.69 -8.92 3.59
CA VAL A 41 -19.48 -10.34 3.27
C VAL A 41 -18.04 -10.76 3.57
N TYR A 42 -17.07 -9.91 3.20
CA TYR A 42 -15.66 -10.19 3.47
C TYR A 42 -15.35 -10.26 4.97
N GLN A 43 -15.90 -9.32 5.76
CA GLN A 43 -15.77 -9.34 7.22
C GLN A 43 -16.41 -10.59 7.84
N GLN A 44 -17.59 -11.00 7.35
CA GLN A 44 -18.22 -12.25 7.79
C GLN A 44 -17.36 -13.48 7.46
N LEU A 45 -16.76 -13.56 6.26
CA LEU A 45 -15.86 -14.65 5.88
C LEU A 45 -14.61 -14.71 6.75
N GLN A 46 -14.04 -13.55 7.11
CA GLN A 46 -12.90 -13.49 8.03
C GLN A 46 -13.26 -14.01 9.43
N MET A 47 -14.40 -13.58 9.97
CA MET A 47 -14.90 -14.09 11.26
C MET A 47 -15.12 -15.61 11.22
N LEU A 48 -15.68 -16.12 10.13
CA LEU A 48 -15.86 -17.56 9.93
C LEU A 48 -14.53 -18.31 9.91
N ASN A 49 -13.54 -17.81 9.17
CA ASN A 49 -12.20 -18.42 9.10
C ASN A 49 -11.53 -18.50 10.49
N ILE A 50 -11.60 -17.42 11.26
CA ILE A 50 -11.08 -17.38 12.64
C ILE A 50 -11.78 -18.43 13.51
N LYS A 51 -13.11 -18.52 13.43
CA LYS A 51 -13.92 -19.47 14.21
C LYS A 51 -13.69 -20.93 13.79
N THR A 52 -13.51 -21.21 12.50
CA THR A 52 -13.20 -22.57 12.02
C THR A 52 -11.81 -23.05 12.42
N ASN A 53 -10.88 -22.12 12.62
CA ASN A 53 -9.52 -22.46 13.06
C ASN A 53 -9.46 -22.76 14.57
N SER A 54 -10.45 -22.37 15.37
CA SER A 54 -10.47 -22.57 16.83
C SER A 54 -11.14 -23.86 17.33
N ILE A 55 -11.65 -24.73 16.45
CA ILE A 55 -12.49 -25.90 16.83
C ILE A 55 -11.77 -27.22 16.47
N ALA A 56 -12.06 -28.36 17.11
CA ALA A 56 -11.45 -29.66 16.79
C ALA A 56 -12.08 -30.31 15.54
N SER A 57 -11.33 -31.15 14.80
CA SER A 57 -11.57 -31.48 13.38
C SER A 57 -12.91 -32.12 13.02
N GLU A 58 -13.60 -32.83 13.91
CA GLU A 58 -14.90 -33.46 13.59
C GLU A 58 -16.10 -32.52 13.75
N ASP A 59 -16.06 -31.57 14.71
CA ASP A 59 -17.14 -30.58 14.89
C ASP A 59 -17.05 -29.43 13.87
N LYS A 60 -15.88 -29.23 13.25
CA LYS A 60 -15.66 -28.22 12.21
C LYS A 60 -16.63 -28.34 11.03
N ASN A 61 -16.88 -29.56 10.55
CA ASN A 61 -17.69 -29.75 9.34
C ASN A 61 -19.18 -29.49 9.60
N LYS A 62 -19.71 -29.88 10.76
CA LYS A 62 -21.11 -29.62 11.13
C LYS A 62 -21.37 -28.13 11.35
N GLU A 63 -20.43 -27.44 12.01
CA GLU A 63 -20.58 -26.01 12.26
C GLU A 63 -20.36 -25.17 10.99
N LEU A 64 -19.42 -25.56 10.11
CA LEU A 64 -19.23 -24.94 8.80
C LEU A 64 -20.50 -25.04 7.93
N ILE A 65 -21.14 -26.21 7.89
CA ILE A 65 -22.39 -26.42 7.14
C ILE A 65 -23.53 -25.55 7.70
N ASN A 66 -23.68 -25.48 9.03
CA ASN A 66 -24.68 -24.63 9.67
C ASN A 66 -24.44 -23.14 9.39
N MET A 67 -23.17 -22.69 9.45
CA MET A 67 -22.83 -21.29 9.18
C MET A 67 -23.00 -20.93 7.70
N MET A 68 -22.63 -21.80 6.76
CA MET A 68 -22.90 -21.57 5.33
C MET A 68 -24.41 -21.49 5.04
N SER A 69 -25.22 -22.33 5.68
CA SER A 69 -26.68 -22.28 5.57
C SER A 69 -27.26 -20.95 6.09
N GLN A 70 -26.71 -20.43 7.19
CA GLN A 70 -27.11 -19.13 7.74
C GLN A 70 -26.77 -17.98 6.79
N VAL A 71 -25.57 -17.98 6.20
CA VAL A 71 -25.15 -16.95 5.22
C VAL A 71 -26.03 -17.00 3.97
N LEU A 72 -26.35 -18.20 3.46
CA LEU A 72 -27.25 -18.34 2.30
C LEU A 72 -28.66 -17.82 2.59
N THR A 73 -29.19 -18.08 3.79
CA THR A 73 -30.51 -17.57 4.22
C THR A 73 -30.51 -16.04 4.30
N GLN A 74 -29.44 -15.43 4.84
CA GLN A 74 -29.28 -13.98 4.86
C GLN A 74 -29.20 -13.38 3.44
N GLN A 75 -28.49 -14.03 2.52
CA GLN A 75 -28.43 -13.60 1.12
C GLN A 75 -29.79 -13.69 0.43
N GLN A 76 -30.57 -14.74 0.68
CA GLN A 76 -31.92 -14.89 0.14
C GLN A 76 -32.85 -13.79 0.66
N ASN A 77 -32.87 -13.52 1.97
CA ASN A 77 -33.72 -12.47 2.55
C ASN A 77 -33.41 -11.06 1.98
N LEU A 78 -32.13 -10.74 1.80
CA LEU A 78 -31.71 -9.46 1.21
C LEU A 78 -32.07 -9.36 -0.28
N THR A 79 -31.98 -10.47 -1.02
CA THR A 79 -32.39 -10.51 -2.43
C THR A 79 -33.90 -10.27 -2.57
N THR A 80 -34.69 -10.83 -1.65
CA THR A 80 -36.14 -10.61 -1.58
C THR A 80 -36.48 -9.15 -1.26
N LEU A 81 -35.75 -8.50 -0.35
CA LEU A 81 -35.94 -7.07 -0.04
C LEU A 81 -35.63 -6.16 -1.24
N LEU A 82 -34.57 -6.45 -1.99
CA LEU A 82 -34.21 -5.69 -3.20
C LEU A 82 -35.22 -5.91 -4.35
N GLN A 83 -35.77 -7.11 -4.49
CA GLN A 83 -36.84 -7.38 -5.46
C GLN A 83 -38.18 -6.72 -5.10
N GLN A 84 -38.39 -6.32 -3.84
CA GLN A 84 -39.61 -5.65 -3.41
C GLN A 84 -39.61 -4.13 -3.65
N GLN A 85 -38.44 -3.50 -3.80
CA GLN A 85 -38.35 -2.04 -4.00
C GLN A 85 -38.92 -1.47 -5.32
N PRO A 86 -38.90 -2.15 -6.49
CA PRO A 86 -39.47 -1.54 -7.70
C PRO A 86 -41.00 -1.38 -7.69
N LYS A 87 -41.72 -2.08 -6.79
CA LYS A 87 -43.20 -2.03 -6.73
C LYS A 87 -43.78 -0.87 -5.93
N VAL A 88 -42.97 -0.17 -5.13
CA VAL A 88 -43.44 0.97 -4.31
C VAL A 88 -43.44 2.26 -5.14
N ILE A 89 -42.46 2.45 -6.01
CA ILE A 89 -42.32 3.64 -6.85
C ILE A 89 -43.38 3.71 -7.96
N GLU A 90 -43.82 2.57 -8.51
CA GLU A 90 -44.95 2.52 -9.46
C GLU A 90 -46.32 2.79 -8.82
N LYS A 91 -46.46 2.61 -7.49
CA LYS A 91 -47.69 2.91 -6.78
C LYS A 91 -47.82 4.38 -6.39
N GLU A 92 -46.70 5.06 -6.08
CA GLU A 92 -46.69 6.51 -5.84
C GLU A 92 -46.86 7.32 -7.13
N ALA A 93 -46.28 6.87 -8.26
CA ALA A 93 -46.45 7.54 -9.55
C ALA A 93 -47.88 7.47 -10.13
N LYS A 94 -48.72 6.56 -9.65
CA LYS A 94 -50.14 6.45 -10.07
C LYS A 94 -51.10 7.26 -9.18
N GLN A 95 -50.64 7.84 -8.08
CA GLN A 95 -51.49 8.57 -7.13
C GLN A 95 -51.47 10.10 -7.30
N GLU A 96 -50.55 10.66 -8.11
CA GLU A 96 -50.44 12.12 -8.32
C GLU A 96 -51.14 12.65 -9.60
N GLY A 97 -52.09 11.92 -10.16
CA GLY A 97 -52.86 12.38 -11.33
C GLY A 97 -54.35 12.49 -11.06
N LEU A 98 -54.82 13.55 -10.39
CA LEU A 98 -56.10 14.25 -10.64
C LEU A 98 -56.44 15.27 -9.52
N LYS A 99 -56.42 16.58 -9.81
CA LYS A 99 -57.56 17.54 -9.73
C LYS A 99 -57.13 19.02 -9.59
N ASP A 100 -57.84 19.84 -10.33
CA ASP A 100 -57.73 21.30 -10.51
C ASP A 100 -58.29 22.17 -9.35
N LEU A 101 -57.68 23.37 -9.20
CA LEU A 101 -58.19 24.69 -8.73
C LEU A 101 -58.65 24.89 -7.26
N PRO A 102 -58.74 26.15 -6.73
CA PRO A 102 -57.94 27.39 -6.91
C PRO A 102 -57.50 28.09 -5.59
N LEU A 103 -56.68 29.15 -5.72
CA LEU A 103 -56.22 30.08 -4.68
C LEU A 103 -57.35 30.82 -3.92
N GLU A 104 -57.20 30.99 -2.59
CA GLU A 104 -57.30 32.31 -1.90
C GLU A 104 -56.90 32.28 -0.41
N LYS A 105 -56.11 33.30 -0.01
CA LYS A 105 -56.04 34.02 1.30
C LYS A 105 -55.63 33.29 2.61
N LEU A 106 -54.59 33.81 3.26
CA LEU A 106 -54.52 34.34 4.66
C LEU A 106 -53.05 34.72 4.97
N LYS A 107 -52.63 36.00 5.10
CA LYS A 107 -52.68 36.92 6.24
C LYS A 107 -52.26 36.38 7.63
N GLN A 108 -51.07 36.84 8.05
CA GLN A 108 -50.70 37.49 9.33
C GLN A 108 -50.80 36.76 10.69
N THR A 109 -49.93 37.25 11.59
CA THR A 109 -49.92 37.24 13.08
C THR A 109 -48.97 36.21 13.72
N THR A 110 -47.77 36.61 14.18
CA THR A 110 -47.39 37.28 15.46
C THR A 110 -47.67 36.48 16.73
N SER A 111 -46.63 36.36 17.59
CA SER A 111 -46.61 36.55 19.07
C SER A 111 -45.72 35.51 19.81
N PRO A 112 -45.43 35.61 21.14
CA PRO A 112 -44.34 36.44 21.67
C PRO A 112 -43.58 35.83 22.88
N SER A 113 -42.79 36.70 23.50
CA SER A 113 -41.91 36.65 24.65
C SER A 113 -42.52 36.37 26.06
N THR A 114 -41.70 35.71 26.90
CA THR A 114 -41.42 35.91 28.35
C THR A 114 -42.47 35.64 29.45
N ARG A 115 -42.14 34.77 30.44
CA ARG A 115 -42.41 35.05 31.88
C ARG A 115 -41.48 34.30 32.87
N ARG A 116 -41.00 35.05 33.87
CA ARG A 116 -40.15 34.75 35.05
C ARG A 116 -40.81 33.88 36.14
N GLN A 117 -39.97 33.22 36.97
CA GLN A 117 -39.82 33.34 38.47
C GLN A 117 -38.78 32.27 38.95
N LYS A 118 -37.68 32.50 39.70
CA LYS A 118 -37.34 33.06 41.04
C LYS A 118 -37.05 31.97 42.12
N THR A 119 -35.75 31.69 42.38
CA THR A 119 -34.97 31.37 43.64
C THR A 119 -35.59 30.59 44.83
N PRO A 120 -34.83 29.87 45.73
CA PRO A 120 -33.51 30.27 46.31
C PRO A 120 -32.48 29.15 46.69
N ASN A 121 -31.30 29.66 47.12
CA ASN A 121 -30.05 29.02 47.62
C ASN A 121 -30.20 28.46 49.07
N PRO A 122 -29.25 27.71 49.71
CA PRO A 122 -27.92 28.23 50.12
C PRO A 122 -26.69 27.26 50.22
N GLU A 123 -25.50 27.88 50.13
CA GLU A 123 -24.23 27.71 50.90
C GLU A 123 -23.45 26.36 50.99
N LYS A 124 -22.15 26.36 50.64
CA LYS A 124 -21.01 26.61 51.57
C LYS A 124 -19.62 26.64 50.88
N HIS A 125 -18.71 27.39 51.54
CA HIS A 125 -17.31 27.75 51.26
C HIS A 125 -16.29 26.61 51.08
N ILE A 126 -15.15 26.87 50.40
CA ILE A 126 -13.80 27.16 50.99
C ILE A 126 -12.72 27.29 49.88
N ASP A 127 -12.07 28.47 49.86
CA ASP A 127 -10.66 28.85 49.63
C ASP A 127 -9.74 28.36 48.48
N SER A 128 -9.29 29.37 47.71
CA SER A 128 -7.88 29.83 47.58
C SER A 128 -6.93 29.27 46.51
N ASN A 129 -6.48 30.23 45.68
CA ASN A 129 -5.15 30.45 45.10
C ASN A 129 -4.69 29.84 43.75
N ARG A 130 -4.68 30.75 42.75
CA ARG A 130 -3.48 31.28 42.04
C ARG A 130 -3.02 30.58 40.74
N SER A 131 -2.73 31.47 39.76
CA SER A 131 -2.12 31.33 38.40
C SER A 131 -3.02 30.76 37.30
N LYS A 132 -3.60 31.55 36.38
CA LYS A 132 -3.08 32.38 35.26
C LYS A 132 -2.39 31.59 34.12
N THR A 133 -3.19 31.35 33.06
CA THR A 133 -2.89 31.31 31.60
C THR A 133 -2.26 30.04 30.98
N PRO A 134 -2.59 29.69 29.71
CA PRO A 134 -3.87 29.09 29.31
C PRO A 134 -3.72 27.73 28.62
N LEU A 135 -4.70 26.85 28.85
CA LEU A 135 -5.03 25.72 27.98
C LEU A 135 -5.55 26.26 26.64
N SER A 136 -4.88 25.94 25.53
CA SER A 136 -5.57 25.86 24.23
C SER A 136 -6.18 24.47 24.11
N GLN A 137 -7.49 24.48 23.89
CA GLN A 137 -8.30 23.31 23.65
C GLN A 137 -7.88 22.64 22.35
N GLN A 138 -7.56 21.37 22.54
CA GLN A 138 -7.66 20.25 21.62
C GLN A 138 -8.95 20.38 20.78
N GLN A 139 -8.81 20.76 19.51
CA GLN A 139 -9.77 20.43 18.47
C GLN A 139 -9.26 19.21 17.70
N VAL A 140 -10.18 18.28 17.55
CA VAL A 140 -10.09 16.98 16.89
C VAL A 140 -9.64 17.15 15.44
N PRO A 141 -8.65 16.40 14.90
CA PRO A 141 -8.50 16.32 13.46
C PRO A 141 -9.66 15.49 12.91
N HIS A 142 -10.52 16.21 12.20
CA HIS A 142 -11.53 15.68 11.30
C HIS A 142 -10.89 14.67 10.35
N ASN A 143 -11.62 13.59 10.08
CA ASN A 143 -11.32 12.58 9.07
C ASN A 143 -10.71 13.20 7.81
N GLU A 144 -9.49 12.77 7.48
CA GLU A 144 -8.97 12.88 6.12
C GLU A 144 -9.79 11.95 5.24
N ASP A 145 -10.75 12.55 4.55
CA ASP A 145 -11.17 12.08 3.25
C ASP A 145 -9.90 11.88 2.41
N PHE A 146 -9.78 10.68 1.86
CA PHE A 146 -8.77 10.26 0.89
C PHE A 146 -8.98 11.07 -0.42
N LEU A 147 -8.70 12.37 -0.35
CA LEU A 147 -8.55 13.25 -1.50
C LEU A 147 -7.13 13.10 -1.98
N TRP A 148 -7.01 12.69 -3.24
CA TRP A 148 -5.85 12.83 -4.12
C TRP A 148 -4.84 13.86 -3.60
N SER A 149 -3.58 13.44 -3.45
CA SER A 149 -2.51 14.36 -3.06
C SER A 149 -2.46 15.54 -4.04
N GLU A 150 -2.03 16.73 -3.59
CA GLU A 150 -1.86 17.89 -4.49
C GLU A 150 -0.97 17.56 -5.70
N GLU A 151 -0.06 16.59 -5.56
CA GLU A 151 0.79 16.07 -6.65
C GLU A 151 0.00 15.25 -7.67
N ASP A 152 -1.02 14.49 -7.25
CA ASP A 152 -1.90 13.76 -8.16
C ASP A 152 -2.88 14.69 -8.90
N GLN A 153 -3.35 15.76 -8.25
CA GLN A 153 -4.13 16.81 -8.94
C GLN A 153 -3.28 17.53 -9.99
N LYS A 154 -2.00 17.78 -9.69
CA LYS A 154 -1.06 18.41 -10.62
C LYS A 154 -0.67 17.49 -11.80
N LEU A 155 -0.76 16.17 -11.63
CA LEU A 155 -0.57 15.19 -12.69
C LEU A 155 -1.79 15.01 -13.60
N MET A 156 -2.98 15.41 -13.12
CA MET A 156 -4.27 15.32 -13.83
C MET A 156 -4.65 16.63 -14.53
N THR A 157 -4.08 17.76 -14.12
CA THR A 157 -4.09 18.99 -14.91
C THR A 157 -3.16 18.81 -16.11
N LEU A 158 -3.74 18.50 -17.27
CA LEU A 158 -3.06 18.72 -18.55
C LEU A 158 -2.59 20.18 -18.58
N PRO A 159 -1.36 20.48 -19.02
CA PRO A 159 -0.91 21.85 -19.19
C PRO A 159 -1.92 22.59 -20.07
N GLU A 160 -2.35 23.77 -19.64
CA GLU A 160 -3.07 24.68 -20.54
C GLU A 160 -2.09 25.01 -21.68
N ASP A 161 -2.43 24.59 -22.90
CA ASP A 161 -1.61 24.65 -24.12
C ASP A 161 -1.37 26.10 -24.63
N ASP A 162 -1.36 27.10 -23.75
CA ASP A 162 -1.36 28.51 -24.16
C ASP A 162 0.02 29.19 -24.18
N ASP A 163 1.07 28.59 -23.61
CA ASP A 163 2.40 29.25 -23.51
C ASP A 163 3.51 28.67 -24.43
N ILE A 164 3.21 27.68 -25.28
CA ILE A 164 4.19 27.12 -26.26
C ILE A 164 4.00 27.74 -27.67
N LEU A 165 3.55 29.00 -27.76
CA LEU A 165 3.36 29.69 -29.05
C LEU A 165 4.15 31.00 -29.22
N GLN A 166 5.03 31.38 -28.29
CA GLN A 166 5.72 32.69 -28.38
C GLN A 166 7.22 32.68 -28.72
N ALA A 167 7.81 31.54 -29.10
CA ALA A 167 9.23 31.51 -29.45
C ALA A 167 9.54 30.70 -30.72
N PHE A 168 8.97 31.09 -31.86
CA PHE A 168 9.52 30.70 -33.17
C PHE A 168 9.39 31.81 -34.21
N ASP A 169 10.55 32.39 -34.52
CA ASP A 169 10.99 33.05 -35.74
C ASP A 169 9.95 33.71 -36.67
N TYR A 170 9.96 35.03 -36.59
CA TYR A 170 9.29 35.99 -37.45
C TYR A 170 9.98 36.09 -38.82
N ASN A 171 10.03 35.02 -39.63
CA ASN A 171 10.57 35.12 -41.00
C ASN A 171 10.12 34.02 -42.00
N ASN A 172 8.91 33.48 -41.86
CA ASN A 172 8.34 32.62 -42.92
C ASN A 172 6.80 32.71 -43.03
N SER A 173 6.30 33.89 -43.38
CA SER A 173 4.87 34.21 -43.36
C SER A 173 4.06 33.74 -44.59
N LYS A 174 4.66 33.08 -45.59
CA LYS A 174 3.92 32.57 -46.76
C LYS A 174 3.69 31.05 -46.81
N SER A 175 4.47 30.23 -46.10
CA SER A 175 4.28 28.76 -46.11
C SER A 175 3.38 28.23 -44.98
N VAL A 176 3.18 29.01 -43.92
CA VAL A 176 2.35 28.62 -42.76
C VAL A 176 0.84 28.81 -43.04
N GLU A 177 0.45 29.73 -43.92
CA GLU A 177 -0.96 29.89 -44.32
C GLU A 177 -1.48 28.74 -45.20
N GLU A 178 -0.63 28.16 -46.06
CA GLU A 178 -0.99 26.99 -46.88
C GLU A 178 -1.15 25.71 -46.02
N SER A 179 -0.28 25.51 -45.02
CA SER A 179 -0.44 24.38 -44.08
C SER A 179 -1.66 24.52 -43.16
N LYS A 180 -1.97 25.74 -42.71
CA LYS A 180 -3.18 26.00 -41.89
C LYS A 180 -4.47 25.88 -42.70
N THR A 181 -4.47 26.21 -43.99
CA THR A 181 -5.64 26.03 -44.87
C THR A 181 -5.86 24.57 -45.23
N MET A 182 -4.80 23.79 -45.46
CA MET A 182 -4.89 22.35 -45.68
C MET A 182 -5.38 21.60 -44.43
N GLN A 183 -4.84 21.91 -43.24
CA GLN A 183 -5.36 21.36 -41.98
C GLN A 183 -6.82 21.75 -41.71
N ARG A 184 -7.24 22.98 -42.04
CA ARG A 184 -8.65 23.40 -41.93
C ARG A 184 -9.56 22.68 -42.92
N GLN A 185 -9.09 22.35 -44.12
CA GLN A 185 -9.86 21.55 -45.08
C GLN A 185 -9.97 20.10 -44.66
N ASP A 186 -8.91 19.49 -44.14
CA ASP A 186 -8.94 18.12 -43.63
C ASP A 186 -9.79 18.01 -42.36
N HIS A 187 -9.73 19.01 -41.47
CA HIS A 187 -10.60 19.08 -40.30
C HIS A 187 -12.08 19.32 -40.69
N LYS A 188 -12.36 20.10 -41.75
CA LYS A 188 -13.72 20.25 -42.30
C LYS A 188 -14.22 18.94 -42.93
N LYS A 189 -13.37 18.20 -43.63
CA LYS A 189 -13.73 16.88 -44.18
C LYS A 189 -14.04 15.88 -43.07
N LEU A 190 -13.27 15.86 -41.98
CA LEU A 190 -13.53 15.00 -40.82
C LEU A 190 -14.87 15.32 -40.12
N ILE A 191 -15.19 16.61 -39.95
CA ILE A 191 -16.46 17.05 -39.35
C ILE A 191 -17.65 16.70 -40.26
N ILE A 192 -17.51 16.90 -41.58
CA ILE A 192 -18.59 16.59 -42.55
C ILE A 192 -18.81 15.06 -42.64
N GLN A 193 -17.76 14.25 -42.46
CA GLN A 193 -17.89 12.79 -42.44
C GLN A 193 -18.56 12.27 -41.15
N GLN A 194 -18.34 12.94 -40.01
CA GLN A 194 -19.01 12.60 -38.74
C GLN A 194 -20.53 12.83 -38.75
N ASN A 195 -21.04 13.78 -39.54
CA ASN A 195 -22.48 14.06 -39.60
C ASN A 195 -23.29 13.05 -40.42
N ASN A 196 -22.64 12.17 -41.20
CA ASN A 196 -23.30 11.12 -41.99
C ASN A 196 -23.08 9.70 -41.45
N ASP A 197 -22.28 9.53 -40.39
CA ASP A 197 -22.13 8.25 -39.71
C ASP A 197 -23.25 8.09 -38.68
N ALA A 198 -24.43 7.66 -39.16
CA ALA A 198 -25.45 7.10 -38.28
C ALA A 198 -24.78 6.05 -37.40
N THR A 199 -24.92 6.18 -36.08
CA THR A 199 -24.27 5.28 -35.12
C THR A 199 -24.77 3.86 -35.37
N LYS A 200 -23.92 3.02 -35.96
CA LYS A 200 -24.23 1.63 -36.26
C LYS A 200 -24.20 0.80 -34.98
N ARG A 201 -25.20 -0.05 -34.78
CA ARG A 201 -25.30 -0.90 -33.58
C ARG A 201 -25.40 -2.38 -33.95
N PRO A 202 -24.81 -3.30 -33.18
CA PRO A 202 -24.98 -4.74 -33.43
C PRO A 202 -26.46 -5.14 -33.39
N LYS A 203 -26.90 -5.94 -34.37
CA LYS A 203 -28.31 -6.34 -34.53
C LYS A 203 -28.93 -6.93 -33.27
N TRP A 204 -28.24 -7.86 -32.61
CA TRP A 204 -28.72 -8.49 -31.36
C TRP A 204 -29.08 -7.48 -30.26
N ARG A 205 -28.39 -6.33 -30.25
CA ARG A 205 -28.61 -5.27 -29.26
C ARG A 205 -29.78 -4.35 -29.64
N MET A 206 -30.12 -4.28 -30.93
CA MET A 206 -31.34 -3.63 -31.41
C MET A 206 -32.56 -4.52 -31.15
N ASP A 207 -32.43 -5.82 -31.42
CA ASP A 207 -33.48 -6.81 -31.17
C ASP A 207 -33.84 -6.85 -29.66
N GLN A 208 -32.81 -6.86 -28.79
CA GLN A 208 -32.97 -6.81 -27.33
C GLN A 208 -33.65 -5.52 -26.84
N ASP A 209 -33.24 -4.35 -27.33
CA ASP A 209 -33.88 -3.07 -26.96
C ASP A 209 -35.34 -3.04 -27.42
N GLY A 210 -35.64 -3.60 -28.60
CA GLY A 210 -36.99 -3.76 -29.12
C GLY A 210 -37.88 -4.64 -28.23
N GLU A 211 -37.35 -5.76 -27.72
CA GLU A 211 -38.05 -6.63 -26.76
C GLU A 211 -38.36 -5.90 -25.44
N TYR A 212 -37.49 -5.00 -24.99
CA TYR A 212 -37.70 -4.18 -23.80
C TYR A 212 -38.53 -2.91 -24.05
N GLY A 213 -39.01 -2.67 -25.27
CA GLY A 213 -39.76 -1.47 -25.65
C GLY A 213 -38.93 -0.19 -25.60
N ILE A 214 -37.61 -0.29 -25.64
CA ILE A 214 -36.69 0.86 -25.67
C ILE A 214 -36.57 1.32 -27.12
N VAL A 215 -37.29 2.38 -27.46
CA VAL A 215 -37.18 3.03 -28.77
C VAL A 215 -35.90 3.85 -28.79
N SER A 216 -34.94 3.51 -29.67
CA SER A 216 -33.75 4.34 -29.82
C SER A 216 -34.15 5.71 -30.35
N ALA A 217 -33.59 6.76 -29.75
CA ALA A 217 -33.84 8.14 -30.15
C ALA A 217 -33.14 8.52 -31.46
N PHE A 218 -32.27 7.65 -31.99
CA PHE A 218 -31.50 7.86 -33.21
C PHE A 218 -31.87 6.79 -34.24
N GLU A 219 -31.85 7.17 -35.53
CA GLU A 219 -31.98 6.23 -36.66
C GLU A 219 -30.73 5.34 -36.74
N GLU A 220 -30.62 4.38 -35.82
CA GLU A 220 -29.51 3.43 -35.75
C GLU A 220 -29.69 2.36 -36.84
N THR A 221 -28.65 2.15 -37.63
CA THR A 221 -28.61 1.07 -38.63
C THR A 221 -27.87 -0.14 -38.07
N ALA A 222 -28.33 -1.34 -38.44
CA ALA A 222 -27.71 -2.58 -38.00
C ALA A 222 -26.29 -2.71 -38.59
N MET A 223 -25.31 -2.99 -37.73
CA MET A 223 -23.91 -3.16 -38.11
C MET A 223 -23.70 -4.44 -38.92
N ASN A 224 -22.93 -4.38 -40.01
CA ASN A 224 -22.61 -5.56 -40.82
C ASN A 224 -21.64 -6.50 -40.08
N SER A 225 -21.71 -7.81 -40.33
CA SER A 225 -20.83 -8.83 -39.72
C SER A 225 -19.32 -8.51 -39.84
N ARG A 226 -18.88 -7.98 -40.99
CA ARG A 226 -17.49 -7.54 -41.22
C ARG A 226 -17.09 -6.36 -40.33
N GLU A 227 -18.02 -5.44 -40.08
CA GLU A 227 -17.79 -4.28 -39.21
C GLU A 227 -17.74 -4.71 -37.74
N ILE A 228 -18.60 -5.65 -37.32
CA ILE A 228 -18.54 -6.27 -35.99
C ILE A 228 -17.18 -6.96 -35.79
N PHE A 229 -16.74 -7.76 -36.75
CA PHE A 229 -15.42 -8.41 -36.68
C PHE A 229 -14.28 -7.39 -36.57
N ARG A 230 -14.30 -6.33 -37.39
CA ARG A 230 -13.32 -5.24 -37.30
C ARG A 230 -13.34 -4.54 -35.94
N ALA A 231 -14.52 -4.27 -35.39
CA ALA A 231 -14.68 -3.66 -34.07
C ALA A 231 -14.10 -4.55 -32.97
N VAL A 232 -14.34 -5.86 -33.03
CA VAL A 232 -13.76 -6.84 -32.10
C VAL A 232 -12.23 -6.87 -32.23
N VAL A 233 -11.69 -6.93 -33.45
CA VAL A 233 -10.23 -6.91 -33.67
C VAL A 233 -9.61 -5.62 -33.15
N LEU A 234 -10.23 -4.46 -33.40
CA LEU A 234 -9.78 -3.17 -32.88
C LEU A 234 -9.83 -3.13 -31.35
N ALA A 235 -10.88 -3.66 -30.71
CA ALA A 235 -10.99 -3.74 -29.26
C ALA A 235 -9.87 -4.58 -28.64
N VAL A 236 -9.55 -5.72 -29.26
CA VAL A 236 -8.43 -6.59 -28.84
C VAL A 236 -7.09 -5.87 -29.03
N GLN A 237 -6.84 -5.27 -30.20
CA GLN A 237 -5.62 -4.50 -30.47
C GLN A 237 -5.46 -3.32 -29.51
N PHE A 238 -6.55 -2.61 -29.22
CA PHE A 238 -6.57 -1.49 -28.28
C PHE A 238 -6.26 -1.96 -26.85
N SER A 239 -6.82 -3.09 -26.42
CA SER A 239 -6.52 -3.67 -25.11
C SER A 239 -5.04 -4.07 -24.99
N ILE A 240 -4.47 -4.69 -26.02
CA ILE A 240 -3.02 -4.97 -26.08
C ILE A 240 -2.20 -3.67 -26.07
N GLY A 241 -2.65 -2.64 -26.79
CA GLY A 241 -2.02 -1.32 -26.82
C GLY A 241 -1.98 -0.66 -25.44
N ILE A 242 -3.12 -0.65 -24.73
CA ILE A 242 -3.21 -0.15 -23.35
C ILE A 242 -2.29 -0.94 -22.43
N GLN A 243 -2.28 -2.27 -22.50
CA GLN A 243 -1.40 -3.10 -21.68
C GLN A 243 0.08 -2.76 -21.91
N LYS A 244 0.49 -2.59 -23.17
CA LYS A 244 1.85 -2.18 -23.52
C LYS A 244 2.19 -0.79 -23.00
N LEU A 245 1.28 0.17 -23.16
CA LEU A 245 1.47 1.54 -22.64
C LEU A 245 1.56 1.56 -21.12
N TYR A 246 0.70 0.80 -20.44
CA TYR A 246 0.75 0.63 -18.99
C TYR A 246 2.09 0.04 -18.54
N LEU A 247 2.56 -1.05 -19.16
CA LEU A 247 3.87 -1.63 -18.85
C LEU A 247 5.02 -0.66 -19.15
N LYS A 248 4.93 0.13 -20.22
CA LYS A 248 5.94 1.15 -20.54
C LYS A 248 5.97 2.28 -19.50
N ARG A 249 4.81 2.76 -19.06
CA ARG A 249 4.69 3.76 -17.99
C ARG A 249 5.25 3.23 -16.68
N GLN A 250 4.89 2.00 -16.31
CA GLN A 250 5.39 1.33 -15.10
C GLN A 250 6.91 1.15 -15.13
N LYS A 251 7.50 0.79 -16.30
CA LYS A 251 8.97 0.73 -16.45
C LYS A 251 9.65 2.08 -16.25
N GLY A 252 9.00 3.20 -16.61
CA GLY A 252 9.53 4.53 -16.35
C GLY A 252 9.55 4.86 -14.85
N ILE A 253 8.46 4.54 -14.16
CA ILE A 253 8.30 4.78 -12.72
C ILE A 253 9.27 3.93 -11.89
N LYS A 254 9.57 2.72 -12.35
CA LYS A 254 10.48 1.79 -11.66
C LYS A 254 11.81 2.42 -11.24
N ALA A 255 12.49 3.12 -12.15
CA ALA A 255 13.81 3.69 -11.86
C ALA A 255 13.74 4.78 -10.77
N ASP A 256 12.68 5.58 -10.79
CA ASP A 256 12.43 6.61 -9.79
C ASP A 256 12.09 5.98 -8.42
N GLU A 257 11.27 4.93 -8.41
CA GLU A 257 10.93 4.18 -7.20
C GLU A 257 12.13 3.44 -6.59
N GLU A 258 12.98 2.81 -7.41
CA GLU A 258 14.23 2.17 -6.96
C GLU A 258 15.16 3.21 -6.30
N LYS A 259 15.30 4.39 -6.91
CA LYS A 259 16.12 5.48 -6.37
C LYS A 259 15.52 6.03 -5.07
N ALA A 260 14.21 6.23 -5.02
CA ALA A 260 13.51 6.67 -3.81
C ALA A 260 13.69 5.65 -2.68
N PHE A 261 13.60 4.35 -3.00
CA PHE A 261 13.79 3.28 -2.03
C PHE A 261 15.23 3.18 -1.55
N MET A 262 16.22 3.40 -2.42
CA MET A 262 17.64 3.46 -2.03
C MET A 262 17.90 4.57 -1.00
N ASN A 263 17.32 5.75 -1.19
CA ASN A 263 17.42 6.86 -0.23
C ASN A 263 16.70 6.54 1.08
N MET A 264 15.55 5.85 1.00
CA MET A 264 14.83 5.39 2.18
C MET A 264 15.69 4.39 2.98
N LEU A 265 16.31 3.44 2.31
CA LEU A 265 17.18 2.43 2.91
C LEU A 265 18.31 3.06 3.71
N SER A 266 19.02 4.06 3.18
CA SER A 266 20.15 4.69 3.88
C SER A 266 19.69 5.44 5.16
N VAL A 267 18.59 6.18 5.08
CA VAL A 267 18.04 6.92 6.23
C VAL A 267 17.60 5.96 7.35
N TYR A 268 16.85 4.92 6.99
CA TYR A 268 16.33 3.96 7.98
C TYR A 268 17.40 3.00 8.47
N PHE A 269 18.44 2.75 7.68
CA PHE A 269 19.62 2.02 8.12
C PHE A 269 20.28 2.71 9.32
N ASP A 270 20.56 4.02 9.22
CA ASP A 270 21.19 4.76 10.32
C ASP A 270 20.27 4.91 11.55
N ALA A 271 18.97 5.09 11.31
CA ALA A 271 17.98 5.12 12.38
C ALA A 271 17.92 3.77 13.14
N THR A 272 17.89 2.66 12.40
CA THR A 272 17.86 1.30 12.96
C THR A 272 19.13 0.97 13.70
N LYS A 273 20.30 1.32 13.13
CA LYS A 273 21.62 1.19 13.77
C LYS A 273 21.66 1.93 15.11
N THR A 274 21.21 3.18 15.15
CA THR A 274 21.22 4.03 16.36
C THR A 274 20.25 3.52 17.43
N TRP A 275 19.12 2.95 17.01
CA TRP A 275 18.15 2.36 17.93
C TRP A 275 18.67 1.05 18.51
N LEU A 276 19.08 0.10 17.67
CA LEU A 276 19.55 -1.23 18.11
C LEU A 276 20.86 -1.16 18.89
N SER A 277 21.73 -0.19 18.62
CA SER A 277 22.99 -0.04 19.36
C SER A 277 22.77 0.25 20.84
N LYS A 278 21.68 0.94 21.20
CA LYS A 278 21.30 1.23 22.60
C LYS A 278 20.87 -0.04 23.33
N GLU A 279 20.11 -0.89 22.64
CA GLU A 279 19.53 -2.12 23.21
C GLU A 279 20.60 -3.23 23.33
N ILE A 280 21.45 -3.37 22.31
CA ILE A 280 22.50 -4.41 22.24
C ILE A 280 23.79 -3.97 22.96
N LYS A 281 23.83 -2.74 23.49
CA LYS A 281 25.02 -2.16 24.15
C LYS A 281 25.58 -3.06 25.25
N ILE A 282 24.73 -3.60 26.11
CA ILE A 282 25.15 -4.34 27.31
C ILE A 282 25.86 -5.65 26.94
N PRO A 283 25.26 -6.55 26.12
CA PRO A 283 25.96 -7.75 25.66
C PRO A 283 27.31 -7.46 24.98
N ILE A 284 27.40 -6.40 24.17
CA ILE A 284 28.64 -6.08 23.46
C ILE A 284 29.69 -5.48 24.40
N LEU A 285 29.29 -4.58 25.30
CA LEU A 285 30.19 -3.98 26.27
C LEU A 285 30.81 -5.05 27.18
N SER A 286 30.06 -6.10 27.52
CA SER A 286 30.59 -7.22 28.28
C SER A 286 31.72 -7.97 27.56
N VAL A 287 31.75 -7.96 26.22
CA VAL A 287 32.84 -8.56 25.42
C VAL A 287 34.04 -7.62 25.35
N LEU A 288 33.78 -6.31 25.28
CA LEU A 288 34.82 -5.28 25.20
C LEU A 288 35.56 -5.09 26.54
N GLN A 289 34.88 -5.27 27.67
CA GLN A 289 35.46 -5.08 29.01
C GLN A 289 36.20 -6.31 29.54
N ASP A 290 35.91 -7.49 29.01
CA ASP A 290 36.50 -8.74 29.49
C ASP A 290 37.85 -8.98 28.82
N THR A 291 38.91 -8.51 29.47
CA THR A 291 40.30 -8.61 28.97
C THR A 291 40.84 -10.04 28.97
N LYS A 292 40.22 -10.97 29.70
CA LYS A 292 40.62 -12.38 29.76
C LYS A 292 39.89 -13.24 28.73
N LEU A 293 38.92 -12.66 28.03
CA LEU A 293 38.11 -13.37 27.07
C LEU A 293 38.94 -13.68 25.82
N ASN A 294 38.98 -14.95 25.43
CA ASN A 294 39.55 -15.36 24.15
C ASN A 294 38.69 -16.48 23.56
N PHE A 295 37.83 -16.12 22.60
CA PHE A 295 37.03 -17.07 21.82
C PHE A 295 37.82 -17.68 20.68
N ALA A 296 38.84 -16.97 20.19
CA ALA A 296 39.75 -17.49 19.20
C ALA A 296 40.71 -18.45 19.90
N SER A 297 40.39 -19.75 19.88
CA SER A 297 41.35 -20.77 20.31
C SER A 297 42.63 -20.55 19.52
N GLU A 298 43.66 -19.99 20.17
CA GLU A 298 44.93 -19.70 19.54
C GLU A 298 45.51 -21.02 19.03
N VAL A 299 45.48 -21.19 17.71
CA VAL A 299 46.35 -22.14 17.04
C VAL A 299 47.75 -21.59 17.28
N SER A 300 48.40 -22.08 18.34
CA SER A 300 49.77 -21.70 18.68
C SER A 300 50.67 -21.94 17.47
N ASP A 301 50.94 -20.87 16.71
CA ASP A 301 51.85 -20.85 15.56
C ASP A 301 53.33 -20.98 15.99
N LYS A 302 53.59 -21.53 17.18
CA LYS A 302 54.92 -21.85 17.67
C LYS A 302 55.41 -23.13 16.99
N GLY A 303 55.85 -22.99 15.74
CA GLY A 303 56.85 -23.86 15.13
C GLY A 303 56.46 -24.46 13.79
N LEU A 304 57.07 -23.95 12.72
CA LEU A 304 57.08 -24.52 11.36
C LEU A 304 57.43 -26.02 11.29
N LYS A 305 57.98 -26.61 12.36
CA LYS A 305 58.38 -28.03 12.41
C LYS A 305 57.25 -29.02 12.72
N LYS A 306 56.01 -28.58 13.01
CA LYS A 306 54.83 -29.46 13.25
C LYS A 306 53.84 -29.57 12.09
N LYS A 307 54.17 -28.99 10.92
CA LYS A 307 53.26 -28.87 9.76
C LYS A 307 52.79 -30.20 9.14
N LEU A 308 53.39 -31.35 9.48
CA LEU A 308 52.95 -32.65 8.96
C LEU A 308 52.02 -33.43 9.90
N ASN A 309 52.06 -33.20 11.23
CA ASN A 309 51.08 -33.79 12.15
C ASN A 309 49.78 -32.96 12.26
N ALA A 310 49.78 -31.71 11.77
CA ALA A 310 48.62 -30.81 11.81
C ALA A 310 47.51 -31.15 10.80
N LEU A 311 47.77 -31.98 9.79
CA LEU A 311 46.73 -32.43 8.86
C LEU A 311 45.80 -33.50 9.45
N PHE A 312 46.16 -34.11 10.58
CA PHE A 312 45.33 -35.11 11.27
C PHE A 312 44.80 -34.67 12.64
N VAL A 313 45.20 -33.51 13.17
CA VAL A 313 44.65 -32.96 14.43
C VAL A 313 43.51 -31.98 14.14
N ARG A 314 42.51 -32.49 13.43
CA ARG A 314 41.20 -31.85 13.25
C ARG A 314 40.38 -32.12 14.51
N LYS A 315 40.54 -31.27 15.53
CA LYS A 315 39.62 -30.96 16.66
C LYS A 315 40.44 -30.42 17.85
N GLN A 316 40.96 -29.21 17.75
CA GLN A 316 41.14 -28.41 18.97
C GLN A 316 39.74 -27.99 19.40
N THR A 317 39.13 -28.79 20.28
CA THR A 317 37.87 -28.45 20.91
C THR A 317 38.12 -27.22 21.77
N ALA A 318 37.47 -26.10 21.44
CA ALA A 318 37.31 -24.98 22.37
C ALA A 318 36.98 -25.55 23.75
N THR A 319 37.64 -25.06 24.80
CA THR A 319 37.31 -25.52 26.16
C THR A 319 35.81 -25.34 26.38
N PRO A 320 35.13 -26.30 27.03
CA PRO A 320 33.67 -26.25 27.18
C PRO A 320 33.20 -24.91 27.79
N ASP A 321 34.04 -24.31 28.65
CA ASP A 321 33.80 -23.01 29.26
C ASP A 321 33.82 -21.84 28.25
N THR A 322 34.73 -21.85 27.27
CA THR A 322 34.78 -20.78 26.24
C THR A 322 33.60 -20.87 25.28
N LEU A 323 33.19 -22.09 24.91
CA LEU A 323 31.98 -22.32 24.13
C LEU A 323 30.73 -21.86 24.89
N LEU A 324 30.65 -22.17 26.19
CA LEU A 324 29.56 -21.75 27.05
C LEU A 324 29.49 -20.22 27.14
N GLN A 325 30.62 -19.55 27.33
CA GLN A 325 30.70 -18.09 27.35
C GLN A 325 30.22 -17.49 26.01
N LEU A 326 30.70 -18.01 24.87
CA LEU A 326 30.26 -17.57 23.55
C LEU A 326 28.74 -17.72 23.39
N LYS A 327 28.19 -18.89 23.77
CA LYS A 327 26.75 -19.17 23.72
C LYS A 327 25.95 -18.19 24.59
N VAL A 328 26.41 -17.90 25.81
CA VAL A 328 25.74 -16.95 26.71
C VAL A 328 25.72 -15.54 26.11
N ARG A 329 26.81 -15.10 25.47
CA ARG A 329 26.87 -13.78 24.83
C ARG A 329 26.01 -13.70 23.57
N LEU A 330 26.02 -14.72 22.72
CA LEU A 330 25.13 -14.83 21.56
C LEU A 330 23.66 -14.78 22.00
N LYS A 331 23.30 -15.60 22.99
CA LYS A 331 21.97 -15.59 23.58
C LYS A 331 21.61 -14.21 24.13
N GLY A 332 22.53 -13.55 24.84
CA GLY A 332 22.31 -12.20 25.36
C GLY A 332 22.00 -11.16 24.28
N ILE A 333 22.63 -11.25 23.11
CA ILE A 333 22.33 -10.37 21.96
C ILE A 333 20.93 -10.68 21.41
N VAL A 334 20.62 -11.96 21.17
CA VAL A 334 19.32 -12.37 20.63
C VAL A 334 18.20 -12.02 21.59
N ASP A 335 18.35 -12.35 22.88
CA ASP A 335 17.39 -12.00 23.94
C ASP A 335 17.16 -10.49 24.01
N ALA A 336 18.22 -9.68 23.88
CA ALA A 336 18.08 -8.22 23.88
C ALA A 336 17.22 -7.75 22.71
N ILE A 337 17.50 -8.24 21.49
CA ILE A 337 16.72 -7.89 20.29
C ILE A 337 15.26 -8.33 20.42
N VAL A 338 15.01 -9.57 20.87
CA VAL A 338 13.66 -10.12 21.05
C VAL A 338 12.90 -9.33 22.11
N LYS A 339 13.52 -9.05 23.26
CA LYS A 339 12.91 -8.25 24.33
C LYS A 339 12.57 -6.85 23.87
N THR A 340 13.42 -6.24 23.05
CA THR A 340 13.08 -4.96 22.42
C THR A 340 11.87 -5.15 21.52
N ALA A 341 11.85 -6.13 20.62
CA ALA A 341 10.73 -6.35 19.70
C ALA A 341 9.38 -6.62 20.41
N GLU A 342 9.37 -7.36 21.53
CA GLU A 342 8.17 -7.69 22.30
C GLU A 342 7.60 -6.50 23.10
N LYS A 343 8.46 -5.58 23.52
CA LYS A 343 8.06 -4.42 24.32
C LYS A 343 7.26 -3.45 23.45
N SER A 344 5.93 -3.51 23.54
CA SER A 344 5.02 -2.61 22.83
C SER A 344 5.46 -1.15 22.97
N GLY A 345 5.78 -0.50 21.83
CA GLY A 345 6.24 0.89 21.77
C GLY A 345 7.75 1.12 21.89
N SER A 346 8.57 0.08 22.01
CA SER A 346 10.04 0.20 21.99
C SER A 346 10.59 0.51 20.59
N ILE A 347 9.96 -0.03 19.54
CA ILE A 347 10.35 0.16 18.15
C ILE A 347 9.84 1.54 17.73
N PRO A 348 10.73 2.47 17.31
CA PRO A 348 10.32 3.75 16.79
C PRO A 348 9.33 3.57 15.63
N LYS A 349 8.17 4.24 15.71
CA LYS A 349 7.12 4.17 14.67
C LYS A 349 7.65 4.34 13.24
N PRO A 350 8.59 5.28 12.95
CA PRO A 350 9.14 5.41 11.61
C PRO A 350 9.86 4.14 11.12
N ILE A 351 10.62 3.47 12.00
CA ILE A 351 11.31 2.22 11.67
C ILE A 351 10.29 1.12 11.41
N LEU A 352 9.22 1.04 12.21
CA LEU A 352 8.16 0.07 11.98
C LEU A 352 7.45 0.28 10.64
N ILE A 353 7.09 1.53 10.31
CA ILE A 353 6.48 1.88 9.01
C ILE A 353 7.42 1.51 7.87
N PHE A 354 8.71 1.78 8.01
CA PHE A 354 9.71 1.40 7.03
C PHE A 354 9.82 -0.12 6.87
N LEU A 355 9.90 -0.90 7.96
CA LEU A 355 9.95 -2.36 7.90
C LEU A 355 8.69 -2.93 7.25
N LEU A 356 7.51 -2.37 7.53
CA LEU A 356 6.26 -2.73 6.86
C LEU A 356 6.30 -2.40 5.37
N LYS A 357 6.88 -1.27 4.97
CA LYS A 357 7.06 -0.91 3.56
C LYS A 357 8.06 -1.85 2.88
N LEU A 358 9.16 -2.17 3.54
CA LEU A 358 10.24 -3.05 3.07
C LEU A 358 9.73 -4.47 2.73
N VAL A 359 8.76 -4.96 3.50
CA VAL A 359 8.12 -6.28 3.29
C VAL A 359 6.77 -6.23 2.58
N SER A 360 6.36 -5.06 2.06
CA SER A 360 5.15 -4.96 1.27
C SER A 360 5.35 -5.55 -0.13
N ASP A 361 4.26 -6.02 -0.72
CA ASP A 361 4.24 -6.36 -2.15
C ASP A 361 4.38 -5.07 -2.99
N GLY A 362 4.98 -5.22 -4.18
CA GLY A 362 5.16 -4.13 -5.14
C GLY A 362 6.39 -3.25 -4.90
N VAL A 363 7.34 -3.68 -4.06
CA VAL A 363 8.59 -2.95 -3.81
C VAL A 363 9.61 -3.28 -4.90
N TYR A 364 10.25 -2.25 -5.45
CA TYR A 364 11.40 -2.40 -6.34
C TYR A 364 12.69 -2.20 -5.55
N PHE A 365 13.45 -3.28 -5.39
CA PHE A 365 14.74 -3.22 -4.71
C PHE A 365 15.82 -2.66 -5.64
N PRO A 366 16.73 -1.78 -5.14
CA PRO A 366 17.84 -1.27 -5.90
C PRO A 366 18.71 -2.41 -6.46
N PRO A 367 19.29 -2.23 -7.65
CA PRO A 367 20.25 -3.18 -8.17
C PRO A 367 21.39 -3.35 -7.15
N GLN A 368 21.82 -4.59 -6.90
CA GLN A 368 22.85 -4.96 -5.91
C GLN A 368 22.42 -4.91 -4.44
N TYR A 369 21.22 -4.44 -4.11
CA TYR A 369 20.76 -4.55 -2.73
C TYR A 369 20.60 -6.01 -2.32
N LEU A 370 19.92 -6.82 -3.14
CA LEU A 370 19.69 -8.24 -2.84
C LEU A 370 20.82 -9.11 -3.40
N SER A 371 21.24 -10.11 -2.63
CA SER A 371 22.12 -11.19 -3.13
C SER A 371 21.36 -12.12 -4.09
N SER A 372 22.09 -12.90 -4.89
CA SER A 372 21.48 -13.91 -5.79
C SER A 372 20.65 -14.94 -5.03
N GLU A 373 21.13 -15.32 -3.86
CA GLU A 373 20.52 -16.28 -2.95
C GLU A 373 19.24 -15.70 -2.34
N GLU A 374 19.27 -14.44 -1.89
CA GLU A 374 18.06 -13.72 -1.44
C GLU A 374 17.03 -13.60 -2.57
N CYS A 375 17.48 -13.25 -3.78
CA CYS A 375 16.59 -13.14 -4.95
C CYS A 375 15.91 -14.47 -5.26
N SER A 376 16.58 -15.61 -5.04
CA SER A 376 16.00 -16.93 -5.25
C SER A 376 14.87 -17.26 -4.25
N GLY A 377 14.89 -16.64 -3.07
CA GLY A 377 13.84 -16.78 -2.05
C GLY A 377 12.64 -15.87 -2.27
N LEU A 378 12.75 -14.86 -3.13
CA LEU A 378 11.71 -13.88 -3.37
C LEU A 378 10.98 -14.16 -4.67
N GLU A 379 9.71 -13.75 -4.72
CA GLU A 379 8.94 -13.79 -5.95
C GLU A 379 8.80 -12.37 -6.50
N PHE A 380 9.05 -12.23 -7.80
CA PHE A 380 8.98 -10.95 -8.49
C PHE A 380 7.93 -10.97 -9.60
N ASN A 381 7.28 -9.83 -9.81
CA ASN A 381 6.41 -9.63 -10.96
C ASN A 381 7.24 -9.44 -12.25
N VAL A 382 6.57 -9.36 -13.40
CA VAL A 382 7.22 -9.16 -14.73
C VAL A 382 8.06 -7.87 -14.80
N LEU A 383 7.81 -6.91 -13.91
CA LEU A 383 8.52 -5.64 -13.83
C LEU A 383 9.68 -5.67 -12.80
N GLY A 384 9.80 -6.73 -12.00
CA GLY A 384 10.80 -6.87 -10.94
C GLY A 384 10.36 -6.36 -9.56
N ALA A 385 9.08 -6.07 -9.34
CA ALA A 385 8.55 -5.72 -8.02
C ALA A 385 8.23 -6.99 -7.22
N THR A 386 8.41 -6.96 -5.89
CA THR A 386 8.10 -8.10 -5.02
C THR A 386 6.62 -8.49 -5.04
N ARG A 387 6.37 -9.77 -4.78
CA ARG A 387 5.03 -10.33 -4.59
C ARG A 387 5.02 -11.38 -3.50
N ASN A 388 3.84 -11.63 -2.94
CA ASN A 388 3.59 -12.76 -2.06
C ASN A 388 4.51 -12.78 -0.82
N MET A 389 4.83 -11.60 -0.27
CA MET A 389 5.78 -11.47 0.85
C MET A 389 5.35 -12.23 2.11
N ASN A 390 4.05 -12.46 2.29
CA ASN A 390 3.51 -13.23 3.42
C ASN A 390 3.52 -14.75 3.20
N LEU A 391 3.78 -15.23 1.98
CA LEU A 391 3.81 -16.66 1.69
C LEU A 391 5.19 -17.25 2.04
N PRO A 392 5.26 -18.54 2.42
CA PRO A 392 6.52 -19.24 2.60
C PRO A 392 7.29 -19.32 1.28
N PHE A 393 8.62 -19.29 1.35
CA PHE A 393 9.51 -19.51 0.20
C PHE A 393 9.94 -20.97 0.04
N SER A 394 9.62 -21.83 1.02
CA SER A 394 9.90 -23.27 1.02
C SER A 394 8.67 -24.03 1.46
N ASP A 395 8.31 -25.09 0.71
CA ASP A 395 7.16 -25.95 1.02
C ASP A 395 7.34 -26.78 2.30
N ARG A 396 8.55 -26.78 2.89
CA ARG A 396 8.90 -27.66 4.00
C ARG A 396 8.51 -27.13 5.36
N GLU A 397 8.48 -25.80 5.55
CA GLU A 397 8.20 -25.20 6.86
C GLU A 397 7.50 -23.84 6.73
N ASP A 398 6.36 -23.69 7.40
CA ASP A 398 5.53 -22.48 7.38
C ASP A 398 6.22 -21.24 7.99
N TYR A 399 7.29 -21.43 8.75
CA TYR A 399 8.02 -20.35 9.42
C TYR A 399 8.98 -19.59 8.49
N TYR A 400 9.30 -20.14 7.32
CA TYR A 400 10.19 -19.53 6.33
C TYR A 400 9.43 -18.63 5.36
N THR A 401 8.89 -17.52 5.87
CA THR A 401 8.23 -16.51 5.04
C THR A 401 9.22 -15.59 4.35
N ARG A 402 8.85 -15.07 3.16
CA ARG A 402 9.63 -14.05 2.44
C ARG A 402 9.79 -12.77 3.27
N PHE A 403 8.78 -12.46 4.09
CA PHE A 403 8.82 -11.44 5.13
C PHE A 403 10.00 -11.66 6.08
N ASN A 404 10.14 -12.87 6.66
CA ASN A 404 11.19 -13.17 7.62
C ASN A 404 12.58 -13.04 6.98
N LEU A 405 12.74 -13.54 5.75
CA LEU A 405 13.96 -13.40 4.96
C LEU A 405 14.43 -11.94 4.92
N ILE A 406 13.57 -11.02 4.46
CA ILE A 406 13.94 -9.61 4.29
C ILE A 406 14.14 -8.88 5.61
N VAL A 407 13.28 -9.10 6.61
CA VAL A 407 13.36 -8.38 7.89
C VAL A 407 14.60 -8.78 8.67
N LEU A 408 14.85 -10.08 8.80
CA LEU A 408 16.01 -10.56 9.53
C LEU A 408 17.31 -10.29 8.76
N ASP A 409 17.30 -10.36 7.42
CA ASP A 409 18.44 -9.94 6.62
C ASP A 409 18.78 -8.45 6.89
N PHE A 410 17.79 -7.57 6.81
CA PHE A 410 18.00 -6.15 7.09
C PHE A 410 18.50 -5.91 8.53
N ILE A 411 17.81 -6.45 9.53
CA ILE A 411 18.12 -6.20 10.94
C ILE A 411 19.44 -6.85 11.34
N LEU A 412 19.60 -8.16 11.12
CA LEU A 412 20.73 -8.92 11.64
C LEU A 412 21.94 -8.83 10.72
N ILE A 413 21.75 -9.09 9.43
CA ILE A 413 22.85 -9.26 8.48
C ILE A 413 23.40 -7.93 8.01
N ARG A 414 22.53 -6.95 7.73
CA ARG A 414 22.97 -5.64 7.24
C ARG A 414 23.29 -4.67 8.37
N VAL A 415 22.51 -4.62 9.45
CA VAL A 415 22.69 -3.63 10.53
C VAL A 415 23.50 -4.19 11.71
N VAL A 416 22.99 -5.19 12.42
CA VAL A 416 23.55 -5.62 13.71
C VAL A 416 24.95 -6.19 13.55
N ILE A 417 25.14 -7.18 12.69
CA ILE A 417 26.42 -7.88 12.56
C ILE A 417 27.54 -6.92 12.09
N PRO A 418 27.41 -6.19 10.97
CA PRO A 418 28.55 -5.46 10.42
C PRO A 418 28.85 -4.14 11.14
N HIS A 419 27.84 -3.53 11.76
CA HIS A 419 27.99 -2.17 12.32
C HIS A 419 27.93 -2.13 13.85
N ILE A 420 27.18 -3.04 14.49
CA ILE A 420 27.06 -3.04 15.96
C ILE A 420 28.03 -4.05 16.57
N VAL A 421 28.09 -5.28 16.04
CA VAL A 421 28.94 -6.35 16.58
C VAL A 421 30.39 -6.20 16.12
N LEU A 422 30.63 -6.04 14.81
CA LEU A 422 32.00 -5.92 14.28
C LEU A 422 32.63 -4.54 14.55
N ARG A 423 31.82 -3.47 14.57
CA ARG A 423 32.31 -2.08 14.69
C ARG A 423 31.63 -1.28 15.82
N PRO A 424 31.67 -1.80 17.07
CA PRO A 424 30.95 -1.18 18.19
C PRO A 424 31.38 0.26 18.49
N HIS A 425 32.64 0.61 18.21
CA HIS A 425 33.20 1.94 18.44
C HIS A 425 32.57 3.03 17.54
N GLU A 426 32.16 2.68 16.31
CA GLU A 426 31.41 3.58 15.42
C GLU A 426 30.01 3.88 15.96
N CYS A 427 29.45 2.94 16.72
CA CYS A 427 28.15 3.08 17.39
C CYS A 427 28.27 3.70 18.80
N GLY A 428 29.46 4.13 19.22
CA GLY A 428 29.70 4.68 20.56
C GLY A 428 29.69 3.65 21.69
N ILE A 429 29.91 2.37 21.38
CA ILE A 429 30.00 1.27 22.36
C ILE A 429 31.49 0.98 22.63
N GLY A 430 31.91 1.12 23.90
CA GLY A 430 33.27 0.76 24.34
C GLY A 430 34.37 1.81 24.10
N GLY A 431 33.99 3.06 23.81
CA GLY A 431 34.92 4.17 23.57
C GLY A 431 35.09 4.51 22.09
N ARG A 432 35.78 5.61 21.78
CA ARG A 432 36.04 6.06 20.40
C ARG A 432 37.20 5.33 19.72
N ALA A 433 38.07 4.68 20.50
CA ALA A 433 39.23 3.98 19.98
C ALA A 433 38.84 2.59 19.47
N LYS A 434 39.51 2.16 18.39
CA LYS A 434 39.39 0.80 17.88
C LYS A 434 39.82 -0.21 18.96
N PRO A 435 39.06 -1.30 19.18
CA PRO A 435 39.39 -2.29 20.20
C PRO A 435 40.74 -2.98 19.91
N PRO A 436 41.42 -3.54 20.93
CA PRO A 436 42.60 -4.37 20.74
C PRO A 436 42.34 -5.55 19.80
N LYS A 437 43.39 -6.05 19.14
CA LYS A 437 43.29 -7.10 18.12
C LYS A 437 42.62 -8.38 18.64
N ASP A 438 42.88 -8.76 19.88
CA ASP A 438 42.30 -9.96 20.49
C ASP A 438 40.80 -9.80 20.71
N THR A 439 40.38 -8.62 21.18
CA THR A 439 38.96 -8.25 21.30
C THR A 439 38.29 -8.18 19.93
N GLU A 440 38.97 -7.65 18.90
CA GLU A 440 38.45 -7.65 17.52
C GLU A 440 38.22 -9.08 17.01
N ASN A 441 39.13 -10.02 17.30
CA ASN A 441 38.95 -11.43 16.96
C ASN A 441 37.76 -12.05 17.71
N ASN A 442 37.57 -11.74 18.99
CA ASN A 442 36.40 -12.19 19.74
C ASN A 442 35.09 -11.69 19.13
N LEU A 443 35.03 -10.42 18.73
CA LEU A 443 33.87 -9.85 18.05
C LEU A 443 33.61 -10.53 16.69
N LYS A 444 34.66 -10.89 15.95
CA LYS A 444 34.53 -11.66 14.69
C LYS A 444 33.97 -13.06 14.93
N VAL A 445 34.41 -13.76 15.97
CA VAL A 445 33.86 -15.07 16.35
C VAL A 445 32.39 -14.93 16.76
N LEU A 446 32.05 -13.89 17.52
CA LEU A 446 30.67 -13.59 17.91
C LEU A 446 29.78 -13.26 16.71
N ALA A 447 30.24 -12.41 15.80
CA ALA A 447 29.58 -12.09 14.54
C ALA A 447 29.34 -13.34 13.69
N THR A 448 30.36 -14.22 13.59
CA THR A 448 30.27 -15.49 12.87
C THR A 448 29.23 -16.40 13.49
N GLY A 449 29.23 -16.55 14.82
CA GLY A 449 28.23 -17.35 15.53
C GLY A 449 26.81 -16.82 15.33
N LEU A 450 26.62 -15.50 15.39
CA LEU A 450 25.32 -14.87 15.14
C LEU A 450 24.86 -15.08 13.70
N TYR A 451 25.79 -14.99 12.74
CA TYR A 451 25.52 -15.23 11.33
C TYR A 451 25.07 -16.67 11.05
N VAL A 452 25.77 -17.66 11.65
CA VAL A 452 25.41 -19.07 11.53
C VAL A 452 24.02 -19.35 12.12
N ILE A 453 23.67 -18.70 13.23
CA ILE A 453 22.31 -18.78 13.79
C ILE A 453 21.30 -18.20 12.79
N CYS A 454 21.60 -17.07 12.15
CA CYS A 454 20.73 -16.48 11.12
C CYS A 454 20.55 -17.42 9.93
N GLN A 455 21.63 -18.07 9.44
CA GLN A 455 21.55 -19.05 8.35
C GLN A 455 20.69 -20.26 8.70
N TYR A 456 20.68 -20.67 9.97
CA TYR A 456 19.80 -21.77 10.42
C TYR A 456 18.31 -21.37 10.35
N VAL A 457 18.00 -20.10 10.64
CA VAL A 457 16.64 -19.54 10.56
C VAL A 457 16.29 -19.10 9.13
N ILE A 458 17.28 -18.81 8.29
CA ILE A 458 17.11 -18.37 6.90
C ILE A 458 18.19 -19.05 6.06
N PRO A 459 17.89 -20.22 5.47
CA PRO A 459 18.87 -20.99 4.71
C PRO A 459 19.30 -20.33 3.39
N LEU A 460 18.60 -19.27 2.96
CA LEU A 460 18.89 -18.54 1.72
C LEU A 460 19.83 -17.34 1.90
N LEU A 461 20.44 -17.20 3.08
CA LEU A 461 21.49 -16.20 3.29
C LEU A 461 22.81 -16.66 2.62
N PRO A 462 23.59 -15.72 2.07
CA PRO A 462 24.86 -16.05 1.39
C PRO A 462 25.86 -16.76 2.31
N GLU A 463 26.94 -17.33 1.77
CA GLU A 463 27.94 -17.97 2.63
C GLU A 463 28.68 -16.95 3.52
N VAL A 464 29.01 -17.36 4.75
CA VAL A 464 29.67 -16.52 5.78
C VAL A 464 30.92 -15.80 5.25
N THR A 465 31.65 -16.46 4.34
CA THR A 465 32.88 -15.94 3.74
C THR A 465 32.69 -14.67 2.91
N CYS A 466 31.48 -14.45 2.38
CA CYS A 466 31.17 -13.27 1.59
C CYS A 466 31.00 -12.02 2.47
N ILE A 467 30.31 -12.12 3.62
CA ILE A 467 29.96 -10.95 4.44
C ILE A 467 31.14 -10.37 5.19
N LEU A 468 32.06 -11.21 5.68
CA LEU A 468 33.29 -10.74 6.32
C LEU A 468 34.22 -9.97 5.34
N ARG A 469 34.01 -10.13 4.02
CA ARG A 469 34.71 -9.35 2.99
C ARG A 469 33.98 -8.05 2.63
N TYR A 470 32.66 -8.00 2.71
CA TYR A 470 31.91 -6.76 2.44
C TYR A 470 32.12 -5.70 3.52
N SER A 471 32.39 -6.09 4.77
CA SER A 471 32.71 -5.11 5.83
C SER A 471 34.02 -4.34 5.59
N THR A 472 34.89 -4.80 4.69
CA THR A 472 36.13 -4.08 4.34
C THR A 472 35.98 -3.21 3.09
N ASN A 473 34.90 -3.35 2.31
CA ASN A 473 34.77 -2.76 0.97
C ASN A 473 33.57 -1.83 0.80
N LEU A 474 32.79 -1.57 1.87
CA LEU A 474 31.67 -0.62 1.90
C LEU A 474 32.11 0.79 2.37
N GLU A 475 33.38 1.14 2.15
CA GLU A 475 33.92 2.51 2.24
C GLU A 475 33.89 3.21 0.87
#